data_AF-A0A8D8Q5V1-F1
#
_entry.id   AF-A0A8D8Q5V1-F1
#
_cell.length_a   1.000
_cell.length_b   1.000
_cell.length_c   1.000
_cell.angle_alpha   90.00
_cell.angle_beta   90.00
_cell.angle_gamma   90.00
#
_symmetry.space_group_name_H-M   'P 1'
#
loop_
_entity.id
_entity.type
_entity.pdbx_description
1 polymer ?
#
loop_
_entity_poly.entity_id
_entity_poly.type
_entity_poly.pdbx_seq_one_letter_code
_entity_poly.pdbx_strand_id
1 'polypeptide(L)'
;ILTFPIVLYLFIPVYFNLGVTSVYQYLDMRFKSGFVRRLASGTYIFRSSLNLGVSLFTPCVALKTVLGLPYSLSIIGIASISIVLTIVGNLRSAITADVVQAAIMLGCSSVA
;
A
#
# COMPACT_ATOMS: atom_id res chain seq x y z
N ILE A 1 -0.14 -1.70 -17.84
CA ILE A 1 1.22 -1.11 -17.81
C ILE A 1 1.25 0.33 -18.36
N LEU A 2 0.59 0.64 -19.49
CA LEU A 2 0.62 1.99 -20.11
C LEU A 2 -0.14 3.10 -19.37
N THR A 3 -1.13 2.77 -18.53
CA THR A 3 -1.91 3.77 -17.77
C THR A 3 -1.05 4.54 -16.76
N PHE A 4 -0.04 3.89 -16.17
CA PHE A 4 0.82 4.50 -15.16
C PHE A 4 1.66 5.67 -15.70
N PRO A 5 2.43 5.54 -16.79
CA PRO A 5 3.22 6.67 -17.31
C PRO A 5 2.34 7.80 -17.84
N ILE A 6 1.20 7.50 -18.47
CA ILE A 6 0.25 8.53 -18.95
C ILE A 6 -0.29 9.36 -17.78
N VAL A 7 -0.73 8.71 -16.69
CA VAL A 7 -1.26 9.40 -15.52
C VAL A 7 -0.14 10.15 -14.79
N LEU A 8 1.05 9.54 -14.68
CA LEU A 8 2.22 10.17 -14.07
C LEU A 8 2.58 11.48 -14.79
N TYR A 9 2.69 11.48 -16.11
CA TYR A 9 3.12 12.65 -16.89
C TYR A 9 2.06 13.76 -16.97
N LEU A 10 0.77 13.41 -16.94
CA LEU A 10 -0.33 14.39 -16.97
C LEU A 10 -0.69 14.93 -15.58
N PHE A 11 -0.66 14.08 -14.54
CA PHE A 11 -1.08 14.46 -13.20
C PHE A 11 0.06 15.10 -12.41
N ILE A 12 1.31 14.60 -12.45
CA ILE A 12 2.41 15.21 -11.64
C ILE A 12 2.63 16.70 -11.88
N PRO A 13 2.74 17.23 -13.11
CA PRO A 13 3.00 18.66 -13.29
C PRO A 13 1.82 19.53 -12.83
N VAL A 14 0.59 18.99 -12.91
CA VAL A 14 -0.64 19.64 -12.42
C VAL A 14 -0.72 19.65 -10.89
N TYR A 15 -0.29 18.56 -10.24
CA TYR A 15 -0.25 18.46 -8.77
C TYR A 15 0.87 19.30 -8.15
N PHE A 16 2.05 19.35 -8.80
CA PHE A 16 3.21 20.09 -8.30
C PHE A 16 3.02 21.61 -8.36
N ASN A 17 2.32 22.13 -9.38
CA ASN A 17 2.03 23.56 -9.50
C ASN A 17 1.05 24.08 -8.43
N LEU A 18 0.24 23.20 -7.84
CA LEU A 18 -0.81 23.59 -6.90
C LEU A 18 -0.39 23.45 -5.42
N GLY A 19 0.79 22.89 -5.13
CA GLY A 19 1.31 22.76 -3.76
C GLY A 19 0.48 21.81 -2.87
N VAL A 20 -0.25 20.87 -3.47
CA VAL A 20 -1.19 20.01 -2.76
C VAL A 20 -0.57 18.62 -2.56
N THR A 21 -0.33 18.25 -1.31
CA THR A 21 0.29 16.99 -0.88
C THR A 21 -0.65 15.77 -1.00
N SER A 22 -1.89 15.91 -1.46
CA SER A 22 -2.84 14.79 -1.62
C SER A 22 -3.89 15.00 -2.73
N VAL A 23 -4.12 13.96 -3.53
CA VAL A 23 -5.12 13.87 -4.63
C VAL A 23 -6.53 14.33 -4.20
N TYR A 24 -6.90 14.11 -2.95
CA TYR A 24 -8.23 14.40 -2.40
C TYR A 24 -8.49 15.88 -2.10
N GLN A 25 -7.43 16.66 -1.85
CA GLN A 25 -7.54 18.10 -1.58
C GLN A 25 -7.73 18.91 -2.88
N TYR A 26 -7.33 18.34 -4.02
CA TYR A 26 -7.65 18.86 -5.36
C TYR A 26 -9.14 18.69 -5.70
N LEU A 27 -9.75 17.54 -5.37
CA LEU A 27 -11.19 17.34 -5.56
C LEU A 27 -12.03 18.28 -4.68
N ASP A 28 -11.55 18.62 -3.48
CA ASP A 28 -12.22 19.52 -2.55
C ASP A 28 -12.32 20.96 -3.08
N MET A 29 -11.24 21.47 -3.70
CA MET A 29 -11.20 22.79 -4.31
C MET A 29 -12.11 22.91 -5.56
N ARG A 30 -12.29 21.82 -6.32
CA ARG A 30 -13.11 21.84 -7.55
C ARG A 30 -14.60 21.62 -7.30
N PHE A 31 -14.99 20.84 -6.28
CA PHE A 31 -16.40 20.48 -6.03
C PHE A 31 -17.07 21.20 -4.85
N LYS A 32 -16.35 21.98 -4.04
CA LYS A 32 -16.93 22.77 -2.91
C LYS A 32 -17.82 21.95 -1.96
N SER A 33 -17.61 20.64 -1.85
CA SER A 33 -18.48 19.77 -1.04
C SER A 33 -17.66 18.77 -0.22
N GLY A 34 -17.48 19.08 1.06
CA GLY A 34 -16.72 18.24 2.01
C GLY A 34 -17.34 16.85 2.24
N PHE A 35 -18.59 16.64 1.84
CA PHE A 35 -19.28 15.35 1.91
C PHE A 35 -18.70 14.32 0.94
N VAL A 36 -18.40 14.75 -0.30
CA VAL A 36 -17.78 13.90 -1.33
C VAL A 36 -16.36 13.54 -0.93
N ARG A 37 -15.61 14.46 -0.29
CA ARG A 37 -14.27 14.18 0.23
C ARG A 37 -14.30 13.09 1.31
N ARG A 38 -15.20 13.22 2.30
CA ARG A 38 -15.31 12.23 3.38
C ARG A 38 -15.77 10.87 2.89
N LEU A 39 -16.74 10.82 1.97
CA LEU A 39 -17.17 9.57 1.35
C LEU A 39 -16.07 8.94 0.50
N ALA A 40 -15.42 9.70 -0.38
CA ALA A 40 -14.36 9.17 -1.24
C ALA A 40 -13.13 8.72 -0.45
N SER A 41 -12.67 9.50 0.54
CA SER A 41 -11.60 9.08 1.45
C SER A 41 -12.00 7.88 2.29
N GLY A 42 -13.23 7.82 2.80
CA GLY A 42 -13.75 6.69 3.57
C GLY A 42 -13.80 5.41 2.74
N THR A 43 -14.38 5.45 1.54
CA THR A 43 -14.43 4.31 0.62
C THR A 43 -13.03 3.89 0.18
N TYR A 44 -12.10 4.82 -0.02
CA TYR A 44 -10.72 4.51 -0.37
C TYR A 44 -9.98 3.81 0.77
N ILE A 45 -10.08 4.33 2.00
CA ILE A 45 -9.47 3.71 3.18
C ILE A 45 -10.05 2.31 3.38
N PHE A 46 -11.37 2.16 3.25
CA PHE A 46 -12.02 0.86 3.34
C PHE A 46 -11.51 -0.14 2.29
N ARG A 47 -11.44 0.28 1.02
CA ARG A 47 -10.85 -0.55 -0.06
C ARG A 47 -9.37 -0.86 0.19
N SER A 48 -8.61 0.11 0.67
CA SER A 48 -7.18 -0.03 0.92
C SER A 48 -6.93 -1.03 2.05
N SER A 49 -7.64 -0.89 3.18
CA SER A 49 -7.53 -1.82 4.32
C SER A 49 -7.88 -3.25 3.93
N LEU A 50 -8.91 -3.47 3.11
CA LEU A 50 -9.24 -4.80 2.61
C LEU A 50 -8.12 -5.40 1.74
N ASN A 51 -7.55 -4.62 0.82
CA ASN A 51 -6.46 -5.08 -0.05
C ASN A 51 -5.17 -5.37 0.75
N LEU A 52 -4.85 -4.51 1.71
CA LEU A 52 -3.70 -4.71 2.61
C LEU A 52 -3.91 -5.95 3.49
N GLY A 53 -5.11 -6.16 4.01
CA GLY A 53 -5.46 -7.36 4.78
C GLY A 53 -5.29 -8.65 3.97
N VAL A 54 -5.74 -8.67 2.71
CA VAL A 54 -5.54 -9.82 1.81
C VAL A 54 -4.06 -10.06 1.53
N SER A 55 -3.29 -9.00 1.27
CA SER A 55 -1.85 -9.12 1.00
C SER A 55 -1.06 -9.61 2.22
N LEU A 56 -1.47 -9.22 3.44
CA LEU A 56 -0.90 -9.72 4.69
C LEU A 56 -1.30 -11.18 4.98
N PHE A 57 -2.45 -11.63 4.48
CA PHE A 57 -2.90 -13.00 4.66
C PHE A 57 -2.08 -14.01 3.84
N THR A 58 -1.60 -13.63 2.66
CA THR A 58 -0.78 -14.49 1.79
C THR A 58 0.47 -15.06 2.49
N PRO A 59 1.36 -14.25 3.12
CA PRO A 59 2.50 -14.79 3.85
C PRO A 59 2.10 -15.55 5.12
N CYS A 60 0.96 -15.23 5.77
CA CYS A 60 0.43 -16.00 6.90
C CYS A 60 0.12 -17.44 6.52
N VAL A 61 -0.52 -17.64 5.38
CA VAL A 61 -0.85 -18.98 4.87
C VAL A 61 0.43 -19.73 4.48
N ALA A 62 1.38 -19.06 3.82
CA ALA A 62 2.66 -19.66 3.46
C ALA A 62 3.45 -20.10 4.71
N LEU A 63 3.59 -19.23 5.72
CA LEU A 63 4.33 -19.54 6.95
C LEU A 63 3.70 -20.70 7.72
N LYS A 64 2.36 -20.75 7.77
CA LYS A 64 1.63 -21.86 8.42
C LYS A 64 1.91 -23.20 7.73
N THR A 65 2.03 -23.22 6.41
CA THR A 65 2.40 -24.44 5.66
C THR A 65 3.82 -24.91 5.97
N VAL A 66 4.75 -23.97 6.22
CA VAL A 66 6.15 -24.30 6.52
C VAL A 66 6.35 -24.71 7.99
N LEU A 67 5.64 -24.08 8.94
CA LEU A 67 5.83 -24.31 10.39
C LEU A 67 4.83 -25.30 11.01
N GLY A 68 3.71 -25.65 10.36
CA GLY A 68 2.72 -26.59 10.88
C GLY A 68 1.94 -26.13 12.14
N LEU A 69 2.05 -24.86 12.52
CA LEU A 69 1.42 -24.28 13.71
C LEU A 69 -0.10 -24.04 13.56
N PRO A 70 -0.86 -23.98 14.68
CA PRO A 70 -2.27 -23.61 14.67
C PRO A 70 -2.49 -22.20 14.09
N TYR A 71 -3.59 -22.05 13.36
CA TYR A 71 -3.91 -20.88 12.52
C TYR A 71 -3.87 -19.55 13.30
N SER A 72 -4.39 -19.56 14.53
CA SER A 72 -4.49 -18.37 15.38
C SER A 72 -3.12 -17.81 15.79
N LEU A 73 -2.13 -18.66 16.08
CA LEU A 73 -0.80 -18.20 16.49
C LEU A 73 0.00 -17.61 15.32
N SER A 74 -0.12 -18.19 14.12
CA SER A 74 0.63 -17.71 12.94
C SER A 74 0.17 -16.32 12.50
N ILE A 75 -1.15 -16.05 12.54
CA ILE A 75 -1.71 -14.75 12.20
C ILE A 75 -1.23 -13.67 13.18
N ILE A 76 -1.30 -13.96 14.49
CA ILE A 76 -0.88 -13.01 15.53
C ILE A 76 0.63 -12.73 15.42
N GLY A 77 1.45 -13.76 15.17
CA GLY A 77 2.89 -13.62 15.00
C GLY A 77 3.26 -12.71 13.83
N ILE A 78 2.71 -12.98 12.64
CA ILE A 78 3.02 -12.16 11.45
C ILE A 78 2.46 -10.75 11.58
N ALA A 79 1.24 -10.59 12.10
CA ALA A 79 0.66 -9.26 12.32
C ALA A 79 1.51 -8.43 13.29
N SER A 80 1.97 -9.03 14.40
CA SER A 80 2.83 -8.37 15.37
C SER A 80 4.16 -7.93 14.75
N ILE A 81 4.85 -8.84 14.05
CA ILE A 81 6.13 -8.56 13.38
C ILE A 81 5.94 -7.45 12.34
N SER A 82 4.90 -7.52 11.52
CA SER A 82 4.59 -6.52 10.50
C SER A 82 4.35 -5.13 11.12
N ILE A 83 3.61 -5.05 12.23
CA ILE A 83 3.32 -3.80 12.92
C ILE A 83 4.60 -3.20 13.50
N VAL A 84 5.42 -4.02 14.18
CA VAL A 84 6.68 -3.57 14.79
C VAL A 84 7.64 -3.04 13.72
N LEU A 85 7.81 -3.77 12.61
CA LEU A 85 8.66 -3.33 11.50
C LEU A 85 8.16 -2.05 10.84
N THR A 86 6.84 -1.86 10.77
CA THR A 86 6.24 -0.62 10.23
C THR A 86 6.48 0.57 11.15
N ILE A 87 6.34 0.38 12.47
CA ILE A 87 6.53 1.45 13.46
C ILE A 87 7.99 1.90 13.52
N VAL A 88 8.93 0.96 13.49
CA VAL A 88 10.38 1.26 13.61
C VAL A 88 10.93 1.95 12.35
N GLY A 89 10.32 1.72 11.19
CA GLY A 89 10.93 2.07 9.90
C GLY A 89 10.97 3.57 9.53
N ASN A 90 10.05 4.42 9.98
CA ASN A 90 9.74 5.69 9.29
C ASN A 90 9.39 5.46 7.79
N LEU A 91 8.86 6.49 7.10
CA LEU A 91 8.49 6.38 5.67
C LEU A 91 9.69 6.02 4.77
N ARG A 92 10.91 6.45 5.13
CA ARG A 92 12.14 6.18 4.36
C ARG A 92 12.55 4.70 4.38
N SER A 93 12.39 4.00 5.51
CA SER A 93 12.71 2.57 5.56
C SER A 93 11.65 1.74 4.86
N ALA A 94 10.37 2.15 4.91
CA ALA A 94 9.32 1.49 4.16
C ALA A 94 9.64 1.51 2.65
N ILE A 95 10.01 2.68 2.11
CA ILE A 95 10.39 2.82 0.69
C ILE A 95 11.59 1.93 0.34
N THR A 96 12.58 1.82 1.23
CA THR A 96 13.76 0.97 0.99
C THR A 96 13.37 -0.52 0.98
N ALA A 97 12.46 -0.94 1.86
CA ALA A 97 11.95 -2.30 1.89
C ALA A 97 11.14 -2.64 0.62
N ASP A 98 10.29 -1.73 0.14
CA ASP A 98 9.53 -1.90 -1.10
C ASP A 98 10.46 -2.08 -2.32
N VAL A 99 11.53 -1.28 -2.41
CA VAL A 99 12.52 -1.39 -3.50
C VAL A 99 13.22 -2.75 -3.48
N VAL A 100 13.65 -3.21 -2.30
CA VAL A 100 14.32 -4.51 -2.14
C VAL A 100 13.37 -5.66 -2.48
N GLN A 101 12.12 -5.61 -1.99
CA GLN A 101 11.12 -6.63 -2.29
C GLN A 101 10.81 -6.72 -3.79
N ALA A 102 10.66 -5.59 -4.47
CA ALA A 102 10.44 -5.54 -5.92
C ALA A 102 11.63 -6.13 -6.69
N ALA A 103 12.88 -5.81 -6.29
CA ALA A 103 14.07 -6.36 -6.92
C ALA A 103 14.15 -7.89 -6.80
N ILE A 104 13.83 -8.43 -5.61
CA ILE A 104 13.83 -9.87 -5.37
C ILE A 104 12.74 -10.58 -6.21
N MET A 105 11.54 -10.00 -6.30
CA MET A 105 10.44 -10.58 -7.10
C MET A 105 10.77 -10.61 -8.60
N LEU A 106 11.39 -9.55 -9.13
CA LEU A 106 11.84 -9.50 -10.52
C LEU A 106 12.96 -10.52 -10.79
N GLY A 107 13.91 -10.64 -9.86
CA GLY A 107 14.98 -11.63 -9.96
C GLY A 107 14.46 -13.07 -9.98
N CYS A 108 13.51 -13.40 -9.10
CA CYS A 108 12.90 -14.73 -9.04
C CYS A 108 12.10 -15.05 -10.33
N SER A 109 11.37 -14.08 -10.87
CA SER A 109 10.57 -14.25 -12.09
C SER A 109 11.42 -14.39 -13.36
N SER A 110 12.68 -13.96 -13.34
CA SER A 110 13.60 -14.05 -14.48
C SER A 110 14.36 -15.38 -14.54
N VAL A 111 14.30 -16.17 -13.46
CA VAL A 111 14.96 -17.48 -13.33
C VAL A 111 14.02 -18.65 -13.68
N ALA A 112 12.73 -18.37 -13.85
CA ALA A 112 11.69 -19.29 -14.32
C ALA A 112 11.43 -19.08 -15.82
#